data_AF-A0A2E2HAN7-F1
#
_entry.id   AF-A0A2E2HAN7-F1
#
_cell.length_a   1.000
_cell.length_b   1.000
_cell.length_c   1.000
_cell.angle_alpha   90.00
_cell.angle_beta   90.00
_cell.angle_gamma   90.00
#
_symmetry.space_group_name_H-M   'P 1'
#
loop_
_entity.id
_entity.type
_entity.pdbx_description
1 polymer ?
#
loop_
_entity_poly.entity_id
_entity_poly.type
_entity_poly.pdbx_seq_one_letter_code
_entity_poly.pdbx_strand_id
1 'polypeptide(L)'
;MLALFVLNFALTFHNVWPTLAITTRFELSVEIAILVLVLAVFFHFRRRIRPALLLSLAAVLTLMTLARYVEVTAPALFGRRVNLYWDARYLPHVTEMLTESTHPLLLVLFIAGALLLLGLIFTALYFSLRRLTRGFARPLEFRLLCSLMAALTFAYFMGHLNQPVHTLKYYSLPLSLTYWQQVQFINSVMANEASDVIPDQSSLKDYDLSALQGSDVIVQFIESYGATAFDNPTLAYSIGPALENFTNSIRDTERRVVSAFVEAPTFGGNSWLSHSSFMTGLDINHLSTYNLLMTQNRTTLSDKFSTR
;
A
#
# COMPACT_ATOMS: atom_id res chain seq x y z
N MET A 1 -21.65 -20.00 14.83
CA MET A 1 -21.79 -19.28 13.55
C MET A 1 -21.49 -17.79 13.70
N LEU A 2 -22.26 -16.99 14.46
CA LEU A 2 -21.99 -15.55 14.61
C LEU A 2 -20.54 -15.21 15.01
N ALA A 3 -19.96 -15.91 16.00
CA ALA A 3 -18.58 -15.68 16.42
C ALA A 3 -17.55 -15.91 15.30
N LEU A 4 -17.76 -16.91 14.42
CA LEU A 4 -16.88 -17.17 13.28
C LEU A 4 -17.04 -16.09 12.21
N PHE A 5 -18.28 -15.63 11.99
CA PHE A 5 -18.55 -14.53 11.08
C PHE A 5 -17.84 -13.24 11.53
N VAL A 6 -17.95 -12.88 12.82
CA VAL A 6 -17.25 -11.70 13.38
C VAL A 6 -15.74 -11.82 13.22
N LEU A 7 -15.15 -12.97 13.57
CA LEU A 7 -13.71 -13.19 13.42
C LEU A 7 -13.25 -13.12 11.96
N ASN A 8 -13.99 -13.74 11.03
CA ASN A 8 -13.68 -13.69 9.60
C ASN A 8 -13.80 -12.26 9.08
N PHE A 9 -14.93 -11.60 9.33
CA PHE A 9 -15.20 -10.23 8.90
C PHE A 9 -14.09 -9.28 9.33
N ALA A 10 -13.59 -9.42 10.55
CA ALA A 10 -12.55 -8.57 11.13
C ALA A 10 -11.26 -8.48 10.28
N LEU A 11 -11.01 -9.44 9.38
CA LEU A 11 -9.85 -9.46 8.48
C LEU A 11 -10.22 -9.52 6.98
N THR A 12 -11.50 -9.46 6.59
CA THR A 12 -11.94 -9.61 5.19
C THR A 12 -12.80 -8.48 4.64
N PHE A 13 -13.06 -7.42 5.43
CA PHE A 13 -13.80 -6.26 4.93
C PHE A 13 -12.97 -5.43 3.93
N HIS A 14 -13.67 -4.61 3.15
CA HIS A 14 -13.13 -3.74 2.09
C HIS A 14 -13.63 -2.31 2.26
N ASN A 15 -12.95 -1.35 1.65
CA ASN A 15 -13.39 0.05 1.62
C ASN A 15 -14.46 0.31 0.55
N VAL A 16 -15.37 1.26 0.81
CA VAL A 16 -16.29 1.81 -0.18
C VAL A 16 -15.73 3.12 -0.70
N TRP A 17 -15.13 3.11 -1.89
CA TRP A 17 -14.56 4.30 -2.50
C TRP A 17 -15.63 5.34 -2.90
N PRO A 18 -15.40 6.67 -2.72
CA PRO A 18 -14.28 7.35 -2.06
C PRO A 18 -14.61 7.76 -0.61
N THR A 19 -15.07 6.83 0.23
CA THR A 19 -15.54 7.11 1.59
C THR A 19 -14.70 6.38 2.65
N LEU A 20 -14.88 6.75 3.92
CA LEU A 20 -14.30 6.02 5.06
C LEU A 20 -15.08 4.75 5.44
N ALA A 21 -16.20 4.48 4.75
CA ALA A 21 -17.07 3.36 5.05
C ALA A 21 -16.45 2.02 4.60
N ILE A 22 -16.87 0.95 5.27
CA ILE A 22 -16.47 -0.42 4.95
C ILE A 22 -17.65 -1.21 4.42
N THR A 23 -17.36 -2.19 3.57
CA THR A 23 -18.32 -3.16 3.04
C THR A 23 -17.81 -4.58 3.21
N THR A 24 -18.75 -5.52 3.29
CA THR A 24 -18.48 -6.96 3.33
C THR A 24 -18.36 -7.51 1.92
N ARG A 25 -17.40 -8.40 1.68
CA ARG A 25 -17.39 -9.30 0.53
C ARG A 25 -17.49 -10.74 1.00
N PHE A 26 -17.90 -11.66 0.12
CA PHE A 26 -17.91 -13.10 0.40
C PHE A 26 -16.49 -13.68 0.32
N GLU A 27 -15.62 -13.19 1.20
CA GLU A 27 -14.22 -13.60 1.31
C GLU A 27 -13.94 -14.27 2.65
N LEU A 28 -13.00 -15.22 2.63
CA LEU A 28 -12.56 -15.99 3.77
C LEU A 28 -11.16 -15.56 4.18
N SER A 29 -10.93 -15.46 5.50
CA SER A 29 -9.60 -15.24 6.06
C SER A 29 -8.95 -16.59 6.37
N VAL A 30 -7.87 -16.90 5.65
CA VAL A 30 -7.05 -18.07 5.95
C VAL A 30 -6.38 -17.95 7.33
N GLU A 31 -6.07 -16.72 7.77
CA GLU A 31 -5.46 -16.45 9.08
C GLU A 31 -6.41 -16.83 10.22
N ILE A 32 -7.71 -16.52 10.07
CA ILE A 32 -8.72 -16.96 11.03
C ILE A 32 -8.90 -18.48 10.98
N ALA A 33 -8.92 -19.09 9.79
CA ALA A 33 -9.04 -20.55 9.66
C ALA A 33 -7.88 -21.27 10.38
N ILE A 34 -6.64 -20.82 10.17
CA ILE A 34 -5.45 -21.33 10.84
C ILE A 34 -5.51 -21.07 12.35
N LEU A 35 -5.90 -19.86 12.78
CA LEU A 35 -6.04 -19.54 14.20
C LEU A 35 -7.02 -20.48 14.91
N VAL A 36 -8.17 -20.75 14.28
CA VAL A 36 -9.18 -21.66 14.83
C VAL A 36 -8.63 -23.08 14.94
N LEU A 37 -7.90 -23.57 13.91
CA LEU A 37 -7.24 -24.88 13.94
C LEU A 37 -6.20 -24.98 15.06
N VAL A 38 -5.33 -23.98 15.19
CA VAL A 38 -4.30 -23.93 16.24
C VAL A 38 -4.94 -23.95 17.62
N LEU A 39 -5.99 -23.15 17.85
CA LEU A 39 -6.73 -23.16 19.11
C LEU A 39 -7.43 -24.51 19.37
N ALA A 40 -7.96 -25.16 18.33
CA ALA A 40 -8.61 -26.45 18.45
C ALA A 40 -7.61 -27.57 18.82
N VAL A 41 -6.44 -27.60 18.17
CA VAL A 41 -5.33 -28.50 18.49
C VAL A 41 -4.84 -28.24 19.91
N PHE A 42 -4.62 -26.98 20.28
CA PHE A 42 -4.21 -26.62 21.64
C PHE A 42 -5.24 -27.07 22.69
N PHE A 43 -6.54 -26.91 22.41
CA PHE A 43 -7.61 -27.39 23.27
C PHE A 43 -7.63 -28.91 23.40
N HIS A 44 -7.36 -29.65 22.32
CA HIS A 44 -7.28 -31.12 22.35
C HIS A 44 -6.24 -31.61 23.38
N PHE A 45 -5.06 -30.98 23.39
CA PHE A 45 -3.97 -31.34 24.30
C PHE A 45 -4.15 -30.83 25.73
N ARG A 46 -4.55 -29.56 25.90
CA ARG A 46 -4.59 -28.90 27.23
C ARG A 46 -5.96 -28.95 27.90
N ARG A 47 -7.03 -29.30 27.17
CA ARG A 47 -8.45 -29.34 27.58
C ARG A 47 -9.01 -28.03 28.15
N ARG A 48 -8.19 -26.98 28.24
CA ARG A 48 -8.55 -25.66 28.75
C ARG A 48 -7.69 -24.59 28.07
N ILE A 49 -8.35 -23.52 27.65
CA ILE A 49 -7.68 -22.31 27.14
C ILE A 49 -7.73 -21.25 28.25
N ARG A 50 -6.58 -20.68 28.59
CA ARG A 50 -6.47 -19.67 29.65
C ARG A 50 -7.13 -18.35 29.18
N PRO A 51 -7.85 -17.64 30.05
CA PRO A 51 -8.47 -16.35 29.68
C PRO A 51 -7.45 -15.31 29.25
N ALA A 52 -6.24 -15.34 29.83
CA ALA A 52 -5.13 -14.47 29.44
C ALA A 52 -4.70 -14.67 27.98
N LEU A 53 -4.70 -15.91 27.48
CA LEU A 53 -4.40 -16.20 26.07
C LEU A 53 -5.48 -15.64 25.14
N LEU A 54 -6.75 -15.72 25.55
CA LEU A 54 -7.84 -15.13 24.76
C LEU A 54 -7.78 -13.61 24.75
N LEU A 55 -7.35 -13.00 25.87
CA LEU A 55 -7.15 -11.56 25.99
C LEU A 55 -6.02 -11.10 25.06
N SER A 56 -4.88 -11.80 25.06
CA SER A 56 -3.75 -11.48 24.18
C SER A 56 -4.11 -11.68 22.70
N LEU A 57 -4.81 -12.77 22.37
CA LEU A 57 -5.28 -13.01 21.00
C LEU A 57 -6.30 -11.97 20.54
N ALA A 58 -7.21 -11.54 21.43
CA ALA A 58 -8.14 -10.45 21.11
C ALA A 58 -7.38 -9.14 20.84
N ALA A 59 -6.36 -8.81 21.64
CA ALA A 59 -5.53 -7.63 21.43
C ALA A 59 -4.80 -7.68 20.07
N VAL A 60 -4.18 -8.82 19.76
CA VAL A 60 -3.51 -9.03 18.46
C VAL A 60 -4.51 -8.91 17.32
N LEU A 61 -5.67 -9.55 17.41
CA LEU A 61 -6.70 -9.45 16.37
C LEU A 61 -7.23 -8.02 16.22
N THR A 62 -7.41 -7.28 17.30
CA THR A 62 -7.81 -5.86 17.24
C THR A 62 -6.77 -5.02 16.48
N LEU A 63 -5.48 -5.24 16.74
CA LEU A 63 -4.40 -4.59 15.99
C LEU A 63 -4.43 -5.02 14.51
N MET A 64 -4.66 -6.29 14.22
CA MET A 64 -4.80 -6.77 12.84
C MET A 64 -6.03 -6.19 12.14
N THR A 65 -7.15 -5.98 12.84
CA THR A 65 -8.35 -5.32 12.28
C THR A 65 -8.09 -3.86 11.95
N LEU A 66 -7.39 -3.13 12.82
CA LEU A 66 -6.93 -1.76 12.53
C LEU A 66 -6.00 -1.74 11.32
N ALA A 67 -5.02 -2.65 11.30
CA ALA A 67 -4.10 -2.82 10.19
C ALA A 67 -4.84 -3.11 8.87
N ARG A 68 -5.86 -3.98 8.89
CA ARG A 68 -6.75 -4.22 7.75
C ARG A 68 -7.45 -2.97 7.29
N TYR A 69 -8.00 -2.19 8.23
CA TYR A 69 -8.70 -0.95 7.91
C TYR A 69 -7.79 0.03 7.17
N VAL A 70 -6.58 0.23 7.69
CA VAL A 70 -5.57 1.05 7.02
C VAL A 70 -5.20 0.49 5.65
N GLU A 71 -5.01 -0.83 5.53
CA GLU A 71 -4.63 -1.51 4.29
C GLU A 71 -5.66 -1.37 3.17
N VAL A 72 -6.96 -1.38 3.48
CA VAL A 72 -8.02 -1.23 2.47
C VAL A 72 -8.41 0.22 2.20
N THR A 73 -8.31 1.09 3.21
CA THR A 73 -8.73 2.49 3.09
C THR A 73 -7.65 3.39 2.48
N ALA A 74 -6.37 3.17 2.81
CA ALA A 74 -5.31 4.03 2.28
C ALA A 74 -5.17 3.97 0.75
N PRO A 75 -5.18 2.80 0.09
CA PRO A 75 -5.15 2.75 -1.38
C PRO A 75 -6.39 3.40 -2.01
N ALA A 76 -7.54 3.27 -1.36
CA ALA A 76 -8.78 3.86 -1.86
C ALA A 76 -8.74 5.40 -1.81
N LEU A 77 -8.21 5.98 -0.73
CA LEU A 77 -8.18 7.44 -0.56
C LEU A 77 -6.94 8.11 -1.17
N PHE A 78 -5.79 7.46 -1.10
CA PHE A 78 -4.49 8.05 -1.47
C PHE A 78 -3.87 7.43 -2.72
N GLY A 79 -4.51 6.43 -3.35
CA GLY A 79 -3.98 5.74 -4.53
C GLY A 79 -2.76 4.87 -4.27
N ARG A 80 -2.28 4.77 -3.02
CA ARG A 80 -1.13 3.95 -2.62
C ARG A 80 -1.35 3.27 -1.28
N ARG A 81 -0.62 2.17 -1.06
CA ARG A 81 -0.57 1.50 0.26
C ARG A 81 0.24 2.35 1.26
N VAL A 82 -0.05 2.16 2.54
CA VAL A 82 0.76 2.71 3.62
C VAL A 82 2.13 2.05 3.63
N ASN A 83 3.18 2.86 3.64
CA ASN A 83 4.56 2.45 3.83
C ASN A 83 4.98 2.83 5.24
N LEU A 84 5.07 1.86 6.15
CA LEU A 84 5.40 2.09 7.56
C LEU A 84 6.72 2.86 7.75
N TYR A 85 7.72 2.69 6.86
CA TYR A 85 9.00 3.39 6.99
C TYR A 85 8.89 4.89 6.74
N TRP A 86 8.12 5.27 5.71
CA TRP A 86 7.95 6.67 5.32
C TRP A 86 6.82 7.35 6.09
N ASP A 87 5.65 6.72 6.13
CA ASP A 87 4.43 7.30 6.69
C ASP A 87 4.53 7.50 8.22
N ALA A 88 5.25 6.62 8.92
CA ALA A 88 5.45 6.78 10.37
C ALA A 88 6.26 8.04 10.72
N ARG A 89 7.15 8.51 9.81
CA ARG A 89 7.95 9.72 10.04
C ARG A 89 7.11 10.99 10.04
N TYR A 90 5.97 10.96 9.37
CA TYR A 90 5.05 12.09 9.29
C TYR A 90 4.05 12.14 10.45
N LEU A 91 3.99 11.11 11.32
CA LEU A 91 3.07 11.09 12.47
C LEU A 91 3.20 12.34 13.37
N PRO A 92 4.42 12.83 13.72
CA PRO A 92 4.55 14.06 14.52
C PRO A 92 3.91 15.27 13.83
N HIS A 93 4.16 15.46 12.53
CA HIS A 93 3.59 16.58 11.78
C HIS A 93 2.08 16.50 11.64
N VAL A 94 1.51 15.29 11.52
CA VAL A 94 0.05 15.11 11.54
C VAL A 94 -0.51 15.50 12.91
N THR A 95 0.18 15.16 14.00
CA THR A 95 -0.27 15.56 15.35
C THR A 95 -0.20 17.06 15.56
N GLU A 96 0.89 17.71 15.12
CA GLU A 96 1.05 19.17 15.15
C GLU A 96 -0.08 19.85 14.37
N MET A 97 -0.29 19.41 13.12
CA MET A 97 -1.37 19.91 12.27
C MET A 97 -2.74 19.80 12.94
N LEU A 98 -3.07 18.65 13.55
CA LEU A 98 -4.36 18.46 14.23
C LEU A 98 -4.51 19.37 15.45
N THR A 99 -3.43 19.58 16.21
CA THR A 99 -3.46 20.43 17.41
C THR A 99 -3.59 21.91 17.07
N GLU A 100 -3.03 22.35 15.94
CA GLU A 100 -3.11 23.75 15.48
C GLU A 100 -4.41 24.05 14.75
N SER A 101 -4.93 23.12 13.95
CA SER A 101 -6.08 23.33 13.08
C SER A 101 -7.44 23.04 13.70
N THR A 102 -7.48 22.31 14.82
CA THR A 102 -8.74 21.78 15.39
C THR A 102 -9.02 22.31 16.79
N HIS A 103 -10.28 22.66 17.05
CA HIS A 103 -10.72 23.06 18.38
C HIS A 103 -10.48 21.93 19.41
N PRO A 104 -9.87 22.19 20.59
CA PRO A 104 -9.45 21.14 21.54
C PRO A 104 -10.56 20.17 21.95
N LEU A 105 -11.79 20.68 22.12
CA LEU A 105 -12.95 19.86 22.46
C LEU A 105 -13.30 18.83 21.36
N LEU A 106 -13.19 19.18 20.09
CA LEU A 106 -13.42 18.25 18.98
C LEU A 106 -12.33 17.17 18.94
N LEU A 107 -11.08 17.53 19.22
CA LEU A 107 -9.97 16.58 19.31
C LEU A 107 -10.21 15.57 20.44
N VAL A 108 -10.63 16.03 21.63
CA VAL A 108 -10.95 15.15 22.76
C VAL A 108 -12.11 14.21 22.43
N LEU A 109 -13.19 14.74 21.84
CA LEU A 109 -14.34 13.91 21.42
C LEU A 109 -13.94 12.87 20.37
N PHE A 110 -13.09 13.25 19.40
CA PHE A 110 -12.58 12.34 18.39
C PHE A 110 -11.75 11.21 19.00
N ILE A 111 -10.79 11.54 19.88
CA ILE A 111 -9.97 10.54 20.59
C ILE A 111 -10.84 9.62 21.45
N ALA A 112 -11.80 10.17 22.20
CA ALA A 112 -12.72 9.39 23.02
C ALA A 112 -13.57 8.44 22.16
N GLY A 113 -14.09 8.92 21.02
CA GLY A 113 -14.83 8.10 20.07
C GLY A 113 -13.99 6.97 19.47
N ALA A 114 -12.73 7.25 19.10
CA ALA A 114 -11.79 6.26 18.58
C ALA A 114 -11.46 5.18 19.62
N LEU A 115 -11.19 5.57 20.87
CA LEU A 115 -10.94 4.63 21.97
C LEU A 115 -12.17 3.78 22.31
N LEU A 116 -13.37 4.37 22.28
CA LEU A 116 -14.62 3.64 22.48
C LEU A 116 -14.83 2.61 21.37
N LEU A 117 -14.65 3.00 20.10
CA LEU A 117 -14.75 2.08 18.97
C LEU A 117 -13.73 0.94 19.09
N LEU A 118 -12.49 1.24 19.47
CA LEU A 118 -11.44 0.25 19.69
C LEU A 118 -11.83 -0.73 20.80
N GLY A 119 -12.39 -0.23 21.90
CA GLY A 119 -12.92 -1.05 23.00
C GLY A 119 -14.08 -1.95 22.56
N LEU A 120 -14.98 -1.46 21.71
CA LEU A 120 -16.07 -2.26 21.15
C LEU A 120 -15.55 -3.38 20.24
N ILE A 121 -14.60 -3.09 19.35
CA ILE A 121 -13.97 -4.09 18.49
C ILE A 121 -13.27 -5.16 19.34
N PHE A 122 -12.47 -4.74 20.32
CA PHE A 122 -11.76 -5.64 21.23
C PHE A 122 -12.72 -6.55 21.99
N THR A 123 -13.76 -5.98 22.60
CA THR A 123 -14.74 -6.79 23.36
C THR A 123 -15.50 -7.75 22.45
N ALA A 124 -15.92 -7.33 21.25
CA ALA A 124 -16.58 -8.21 20.27
C ALA A 124 -15.69 -9.39 19.84
N LEU A 125 -14.41 -9.15 19.58
CA LEU A 125 -13.43 -10.19 19.23
C LEU A 125 -13.15 -11.13 20.41
N TYR A 126 -12.96 -10.58 21.61
CA TYR A 126 -12.77 -11.36 22.83
C TYR A 126 -13.96 -12.28 23.12
N PHE A 127 -15.19 -11.76 23.06
CA PHE A 127 -16.40 -12.56 23.25
C PHE A 127 -16.57 -13.61 22.15
N SER A 128 -16.21 -13.29 20.90
CA SER A 128 -16.23 -14.25 19.79
C SER A 128 -15.26 -15.40 20.02
N LEU A 129 -14.01 -15.12 20.41
CA LEU A 129 -13.01 -16.13 20.78
C LEU A 129 -13.47 -16.99 21.98
N ARG A 130 -14.05 -16.36 23.02
CA ARG A 130 -14.58 -17.08 24.18
C ARG A 130 -15.77 -17.97 23.81
N ARG A 131 -16.65 -17.51 22.91
CA ARG A 131 -17.79 -18.29 22.43
C ARG A 131 -17.34 -19.47 21.57
N LEU A 132 -16.37 -19.24 20.69
CA LEU A 132 -15.73 -20.26 19.85
C LEU A 132 -15.12 -21.37 20.70
N THR A 133 -14.27 -21.01 21.67
CA THR A 133 -13.56 -21.99 22.50
C THR A 133 -14.47 -22.77 23.45
N ARG A 134 -15.59 -22.18 23.90
CA ARG A 134 -16.64 -22.93 24.60
C ARG A 134 -17.30 -24.00 23.72
N GLY A 135 -17.42 -23.76 22.42
CA GLY A 135 -17.93 -24.72 21.45
C GLY A 135 -17.05 -25.97 21.32
N PHE A 136 -15.74 -25.86 21.59
CA PHE A 136 -14.82 -27.00 21.52
C PHE A 136 -15.12 -28.11 22.53
N ALA A 137 -15.87 -27.82 23.59
CA ALA A 137 -16.32 -28.85 24.54
C ALA A 137 -17.34 -29.84 23.92
N ARG A 138 -17.94 -29.50 22.78
CA ARG A 138 -18.94 -30.33 22.09
C ARG A 138 -18.25 -31.13 20.97
N PRO A 139 -18.20 -32.48 21.05
CA PRO A 139 -17.35 -33.28 20.18
C PRO A 139 -17.78 -33.30 18.70
N LEU A 140 -19.08 -33.15 18.41
CA LEU A 140 -19.56 -33.04 17.03
C LEU A 140 -19.20 -31.68 16.42
N GLU A 141 -19.53 -30.58 17.12
CA GLU A 141 -19.21 -29.22 16.67
C GLU A 141 -17.70 -29.02 16.49
N PHE A 142 -16.89 -29.54 17.42
CA PHE A 142 -15.44 -29.52 17.32
C PHE A 142 -14.94 -30.21 16.04
N ARG A 143 -15.39 -31.44 15.76
CA ARG A 143 -14.95 -32.19 14.57
C ARG A 143 -15.34 -31.50 13.28
N LEU A 144 -16.60 -31.04 13.17
CA LEU A 144 -17.10 -30.33 12.00
C LEU A 144 -16.37 -29.01 11.77
N LEU A 145 -16.09 -28.27 12.84
CA LEU A 145 -15.36 -27.02 12.75
C LEU A 145 -13.91 -27.26 12.31
N CYS A 146 -13.21 -28.22 12.92
CA CYS A 146 -11.86 -28.59 12.52
C CYS A 146 -11.80 -29.06 11.08
N SER A 147 -12.72 -29.93 10.65
CA SER A 147 -12.75 -30.40 9.26
C SER A 147 -13.01 -29.28 8.28
N LEU A 148 -13.94 -28.36 8.60
CA LEU A 148 -14.21 -27.18 7.77
C LEU A 148 -12.99 -26.26 7.68
N MET A 149 -12.39 -25.88 8.81
CA MET A 149 -11.24 -24.98 8.82
C MET A 149 -10.01 -25.63 8.14
N ALA A 150 -9.81 -26.94 8.30
CA ALA A 150 -8.76 -27.68 7.62
C ALA A 150 -8.99 -27.73 6.11
N ALA A 151 -10.22 -27.98 5.66
CA ALA A 151 -10.57 -27.98 4.24
C ALA A 151 -10.36 -26.60 3.60
N LEU A 152 -10.75 -25.52 4.29
CA LEU A 152 -10.50 -24.15 3.84
C LEU A 152 -9.01 -23.85 3.75
N THR A 153 -8.25 -24.15 4.80
CA THR A 153 -6.80 -23.95 4.82
C THR A 153 -6.12 -24.75 3.69
N PHE A 154 -6.51 -26.01 3.49
CA PHE A 154 -6.01 -26.85 2.40
C PHE A 154 -6.36 -26.27 1.01
N ALA A 155 -7.59 -25.81 0.81
CA ALA A 155 -8.02 -25.18 -0.45
C ALA A 155 -7.24 -23.91 -0.78
N TYR A 156 -6.83 -23.13 0.24
CA TYR A 156 -5.97 -21.96 0.08
C TYR A 156 -4.56 -22.35 -0.39
N PHE A 157 -3.92 -23.34 0.24
CA PHE A 157 -2.58 -23.79 -0.15
C PHE A 157 -2.58 -24.50 -1.52
N MET A 158 -3.61 -25.30 -1.82
CA MET A 158 -3.78 -25.91 -3.13
C MET A 158 -3.95 -24.87 -4.24
N GLY A 159 -4.62 -23.75 -3.97
CA GLY A 159 -4.74 -22.65 -4.93
C GLY A 159 -3.39 -22.00 -5.29
N HIS A 160 -2.41 -22.03 -4.38
CA HIS A 160 -1.06 -21.55 -4.66
C HIS A 160 -0.20 -22.56 -5.44
N LEU A 161 -0.42 -23.86 -5.21
CA LEU A 161 0.36 -24.93 -5.84
C LEU A 161 -0.15 -25.28 -7.24
N ASN A 162 -1.47 -25.20 -7.46
CA ASN A 162 -2.13 -25.57 -8.71
C ASN A 162 -2.86 -24.36 -9.33
N GLN A 163 -2.21 -23.72 -10.29
CA GLN A 163 -2.73 -22.61 -11.11
C GLN A 163 -4.16 -22.80 -11.69
N PRO A 164 -4.63 -24.01 -12.10
CA PRO A 164 -6.00 -24.15 -12.62
C PRO A 164 -7.08 -24.10 -11.54
N VAL A 165 -6.72 -24.15 -10.24
CA VAL A 165 -7.68 -24.12 -9.14
C VAL A 165 -7.88 -22.68 -8.69
N HIS A 166 -8.92 -22.03 -9.21
CA HIS A 166 -9.28 -20.64 -8.86
C HIS A 166 -9.93 -20.51 -7.47
N THR A 167 -9.37 -21.15 -6.42
CA THR A 167 -9.86 -21.02 -5.05
C THR A 167 -9.47 -19.70 -4.41
N LEU A 168 -8.35 -19.11 -4.82
CA LEU A 168 -7.80 -17.89 -4.22
C LEU A 168 -8.74 -16.67 -4.31
N LYS A 169 -9.63 -16.63 -5.32
CA LYS A 169 -10.63 -15.55 -5.46
C LYS A 169 -11.63 -15.45 -4.30
N TYR A 170 -11.76 -16.51 -3.50
CA TYR A 170 -12.63 -16.53 -2.32
C TYR A 170 -11.90 -16.18 -1.03
N TYR A 171 -10.59 -15.92 -1.08
CA TYR A 171 -9.78 -15.56 0.08
C TYR A 171 -9.39 -14.10 0.01
N SER A 172 -9.43 -13.44 1.17
CA SER A 172 -8.83 -12.12 1.29
C SER A 172 -7.31 -12.24 1.37
N LEU A 173 -6.59 -11.20 0.92
CA LEU A 173 -5.14 -11.16 1.02
C LEU A 173 -4.72 -11.23 2.50
N PRO A 174 -3.88 -12.20 2.91
CA PRO A 174 -3.46 -12.31 4.31
C PRO A 174 -2.68 -11.06 4.75
N LEU A 175 -3.03 -10.54 5.93
CA LEU A 175 -2.32 -9.38 6.48
C LEU A 175 -0.90 -9.74 6.90
N SER A 176 -0.71 -10.91 7.48
CA SER A 176 0.62 -11.43 7.85
C SER A 176 1.59 -11.41 6.68
N LEU A 177 1.16 -11.83 5.49
CA LEU A 177 2.00 -11.77 4.28
C LEU A 177 2.31 -10.33 3.89
N THR A 178 1.32 -9.44 3.93
CA THR A 178 1.46 -8.03 3.56
C THR A 178 2.44 -7.30 4.48
N TYR A 179 2.32 -7.48 5.79
CA TYR A 179 3.23 -6.85 6.77
C TYR A 179 4.60 -7.52 6.82
N TRP A 180 4.69 -8.82 6.56
CA TRP A 180 5.98 -9.51 6.42
C TRP A 180 6.83 -8.89 5.31
N GLN A 181 6.24 -8.61 4.15
CA GLN A 181 6.93 -7.92 3.05
C GLN A 181 7.41 -6.52 3.45
N GLN A 182 6.63 -5.78 4.25
CA GLN A 182 7.06 -4.47 4.76
C GLN A 182 8.22 -4.57 5.75
N VAL A 183 8.22 -5.57 6.64
CA VAL A 183 9.35 -5.83 7.54
C VAL A 183 10.61 -6.19 6.76
N GLN A 184 10.49 -7.04 5.73
CA GLN A 184 11.61 -7.35 4.83
C GLN A 184 12.15 -6.11 4.13
N PHE A 185 11.27 -5.22 3.65
CA PHE A 185 11.69 -3.94 3.06
C PHE A 185 12.43 -3.04 4.07
N ILE A 186 11.93 -2.91 5.30
CA ILE A 186 12.62 -2.13 6.34
C ILE A 186 14.00 -2.74 6.61
N ASN A 187 14.09 -4.05 6.70
CA ASN A 187 15.37 -4.74 6.94
C ASN A 187 16.35 -4.53 5.77
N SER A 188 15.93 -4.61 4.52
CA SER A 188 16.82 -4.39 3.37
C SER A 188 17.31 -2.95 3.28
N VAL A 189 16.47 -1.98 3.65
CA VAL A 189 16.87 -0.58 3.79
C VAL A 189 17.90 -0.40 4.91
N MET A 190 17.66 -0.97 6.09
CA MET A 190 18.59 -0.88 7.22
C MET A 190 19.92 -1.62 6.97
N ALA A 191 19.89 -2.67 6.14
CA ALA A 191 21.07 -3.43 5.73
C ALA A 191 21.85 -2.77 4.58
N ASN A 192 21.41 -1.62 4.05
CA ASN A 192 21.98 -0.94 2.88
C ASN A 192 22.03 -1.78 1.59
N GLU A 193 21.28 -2.89 1.51
CA GLU A 193 21.12 -3.67 0.26
C GLU A 193 20.53 -2.83 -0.87
N ALA A 194 19.92 -1.69 -0.52
CA ALA A 194 19.47 -0.66 -1.44
C ALA A 194 20.53 -0.25 -2.48
N SER A 195 21.78 -0.13 -2.03
CA SER A 195 22.91 0.31 -2.85
C SER A 195 23.36 -0.76 -3.86
N ASP A 196 23.07 -2.03 -3.58
CA ASP A 196 23.36 -3.15 -4.49
C ASP A 196 22.28 -3.30 -5.56
N VAL A 197 21.03 -2.97 -5.23
CA VAL A 197 19.87 -3.08 -6.15
C VAL A 197 19.78 -1.89 -7.11
N ILE A 198 20.07 -0.68 -6.64
CA ILE A 198 20.15 0.51 -7.49
C ILE A 198 21.62 0.83 -7.66
N PRO A 199 22.27 0.34 -8.73
CA PRO A 199 23.70 0.56 -8.92
C PRO A 199 24.01 2.06 -8.91
N ASP A 200 25.21 2.44 -8.45
CA ASP A 200 25.74 3.81 -8.57
C ASP A 200 26.11 4.17 -10.02
N GLN A 201 25.52 3.47 -11.00
CA GLN A 201 25.82 3.61 -12.41
C GLN A 201 25.61 5.04 -12.86
N SER A 202 26.74 5.66 -13.25
CA SER A 202 26.92 7.03 -13.73
C SER A 202 25.95 8.00 -13.08
N SER A 203 26.09 8.14 -11.76
CA SER A 203 25.43 9.20 -11.02
C SER A 203 25.58 10.51 -11.80
N LEU A 204 24.51 11.32 -11.83
CA LEU A 204 24.52 12.63 -12.46
C LEU A 204 25.79 13.45 -12.15
N LYS A 205 26.49 13.15 -11.04
CA LYS A 205 27.83 13.65 -10.68
C LYS A 205 28.82 13.72 -11.84
N ASP A 206 28.86 12.74 -12.74
CA ASP A 206 29.87 12.72 -13.81
C ASP A 206 29.50 13.63 -15.01
N TYR A 207 28.26 14.10 -15.07
CA TYR A 207 27.79 14.99 -16.13
C TYR A 207 28.08 16.45 -15.79
N ASP A 208 28.72 17.15 -16.72
CA ASP A 208 29.00 18.58 -16.65
C ASP A 208 27.97 19.38 -17.44
N LEU A 209 27.50 20.47 -16.85
CA LEU A 209 26.55 21.42 -17.43
C LEU A 209 27.25 22.66 -18.02
N SER A 210 28.58 22.69 -18.10
CA SER A 210 29.37 23.82 -18.63
C SER A 210 28.97 24.25 -20.04
N ALA A 211 28.49 23.32 -20.87
CA ALA A 211 27.98 23.60 -22.21
C ALA A 211 26.79 24.59 -22.23
N LEU A 212 26.07 24.75 -21.12
CA LEU A 212 24.99 25.73 -21.00
C LEU A 212 25.48 27.18 -20.87
N GLN A 213 26.76 27.40 -20.55
CA GLN A 213 27.40 28.73 -20.44
C GLN A 213 26.62 29.74 -19.58
N GLY A 214 26.01 29.27 -18.47
CA GLY A 214 25.22 30.12 -17.57
C GLY A 214 23.79 30.40 -18.02
N SER A 215 23.30 29.77 -19.09
CA SER A 215 21.91 29.91 -19.53
C SER A 215 20.93 29.32 -18.53
N ASP A 216 19.77 29.98 -18.38
CA ASP A 216 18.63 29.46 -17.62
C ASP A 216 18.01 28.26 -18.34
N VAL A 217 17.69 27.22 -17.57
CA VAL A 217 17.00 26.02 -18.08
C VAL A 217 15.65 25.91 -17.40
N ILE A 218 14.59 25.93 -18.21
CA ILE A 218 13.22 25.75 -17.74
C ILE A 218 12.77 24.35 -18.13
N VAL A 219 12.38 23.56 -17.13
CA VAL A 219 11.78 22.24 -17.31
C VAL A 219 10.31 22.33 -16.94
N GLN A 220 9.43 21.93 -17.85
CA GLN A 220 7.99 21.92 -17.63
C GLN A 220 7.42 20.53 -17.95
N PHE A 221 6.78 19.92 -16.94
CA PHE A 221 6.04 18.68 -17.10
C PHE A 221 4.61 19.01 -17.52
N ILE A 222 4.13 18.35 -18.58
CA ILE A 222 2.77 18.53 -19.09
C ILE A 222 2.05 17.18 -19.00
N GLU A 223 1.20 17.03 -17.98
CA GLU A 223 0.33 15.87 -17.81
C GLU A 223 -1.06 16.16 -18.41
N SER A 224 -1.80 15.22 -19.01
CA SER A 224 -1.53 13.80 -19.29
C SER A 224 -1.49 13.56 -20.81
N TYR A 225 -0.46 14.06 -21.49
CA TYR A 225 -0.30 13.97 -22.95
C TYR A 225 0.83 13.02 -23.33
N GLY A 226 0.70 12.35 -24.47
CA GLY A 226 1.69 11.40 -24.97
C GLY A 226 1.52 11.11 -26.47
N ALA A 227 2.16 10.04 -26.95
CA ALA A 227 2.12 9.65 -28.38
C ALA A 227 0.69 9.52 -28.95
N THR A 228 -0.27 9.10 -28.12
CA THR A 228 -1.69 9.01 -28.50
C THR A 228 -2.29 10.32 -29.00
N ALA A 229 -1.79 11.48 -28.56
CA ALA A 229 -2.23 12.78 -29.05
C ALA A 229 -1.91 12.98 -30.55
N PHE A 230 -0.89 12.28 -31.06
CA PHE A 230 -0.47 12.27 -32.46
C PHE A 230 -1.03 11.07 -33.22
N ASP A 231 -1.10 9.89 -32.58
CA ASP A 231 -1.53 8.64 -33.22
C ASP A 231 -3.05 8.56 -33.39
N ASN A 232 -3.83 9.24 -32.54
CA ASN A 232 -5.29 9.28 -32.66
C ASN A 232 -5.72 10.40 -33.62
N PRO A 233 -6.36 10.10 -34.76
CA PRO A 233 -6.71 11.12 -35.76
C PRO A 233 -7.58 12.25 -35.24
N THR A 234 -8.50 11.97 -34.32
CA THR A 234 -9.39 12.98 -33.74
C THR A 234 -8.61 13.94 -32.84
N LEU A 235 -7.70 13.42 -32.01
CA LEU A 235 -6.85 14.25 -31.15
C LEU A 235 -5.84 15.05 -31.97
N ALA A 236 -5.19 14.40 -32.94
CA ALA A 236 -4.22 15.03 -33.83
C ALA A 236 -4.83 16.21 -34.61
N TYR A 237 -6.05 16.02 -35.14
CA TYR A 237 -6.80 17.10 -35.79
C TYR A 237 -7.09 18.26 -34.83
N SER A 238 -7.46 17.95 -33.59
CA SER A 238 -7.76 18.97 -32.58
C SER A 238 -6.54 19.80 -32.14
N ILE A 239 -5.34 19.21 -32.11
CA ILE A 239 -4.11 19.91 -31.65
C ILE A 239 -3.32 20.54 -32.80
N GLY A 240 -3.60 20.16 -34.06
CA GLY A 240 -2.90 20.62 -35.25
C GLY A 240 -2.70 22.14 -35.34
N PRO A 241 -3.76 22.96 -35.17
CA PRO A 241 -3.62 24.42 -35.21
C PRO A 241 -2.69 24.99 -34.13
N ALA A 242 -2.70 24.39 -32.93
CA ALA A 242 -1.80 24.82 -31.85
C ALA A 242 -0.34 24.46 -32.15
N LEU A 243 -0.09 23.28 -32.73
CA LEU A 243 1.25 22.86 -33.16
C LEU A 243 1.80 23.72 -34.31
N GLU A 244 0.94 24.13 -35.24
CA GLU A 244 1.32 25.03 -36.33
C GLU A 244 1.70 26.41 -35.81
N ASN A 245 0.89 26.98 -34.91
CA ASN A 245 1.19 28.24 -34.24
C ASN A 245 2.50 28.19 -33.44
N PHE A 246 2.74 27.08 -32.73
CA PHE A 246 3.99 26.86 -32.01
C PHE A 246 5.19 26.76 -32.95
N THR A 247 5.04 26.07 -34.08
CA THR A 247 6.07 25.96 -35.12
C THR A 247 6.44 27.32 -35.71
N ASN A 248 5.44 28.16 -36.00
CA ASN A 248 5.67 29.53 -36.47
C ASN A 248 6.39 30.38 -35.42
N SER A 249 5.96 30.28 -34.16
CA SER A 249 6.61 31.00 -33.03
C SER A 249 8.09 30.61 -32.85
N ILE A 250 8.43 29.33 -33.05
CA ILE A 250 9.83 28.86 -33.00
C ILE A 250 10.65 29.48 -34.13
N ARG A 251 10.10 29.53 -35.35
CA ARG A 251 10.76 30.13 -36.52
C ARG A 251 10.96 31.64 -36.36
N ASP A 252 9.92 32.36 -35.94
CA ASP A 252 9.93 33.81 -35.78
C ASP A 252 10.90 34.27 -34.67
N THR A 253 11.14 33.40 -33.68
CA THR A 253 12.10 33.64 -32.60
C THR A 253 13.49 33.07 -32.88
N GLU A 254 13.72 32.54 -34.09
CA GLU A 254 14.96 31.90 -34.53
C GLU A 254 15.46 30.79 -33.58
N ARG A 255 14.53 30.14 -32.87
CA ARG A 255 14.83 29.05 -31.95
C ARG A 255 14.92 27.72 -32.70
N ARG A 256 15.64 26.77 -32.11
CA ARG A 256 15.69 25.38 -32.57
C ARG A 256 14.89 24.50 -31.63
N VAL A 257 14.23 23.49 -32.19
CA VAL A 257 13.49 22.50 -31.41
C VAL A 257 14.00 21.11 -31.75
N VAL A 258 14.09 20.26 -30.74
CA VAL A 258 14.35 18.83 -30.89
C VAL A 258 13.26 18.12 -30.09
N SER A 259 12.65 17.11 -30.68
CA SER A 259 11.62 16.29 -30.05
C SER A 259 11.89 14.82 -30.31
N ALA A 260 11.48 13.98 -29.36
CA ALA A 260 11.52 12.54 -29.45
C ALA A 260 10.38 11.94 -28.63
N PHE A 261 9.97 10.73 -28.97
CA PHE A 261 9.12 9.94 -28.08
C PHE A 261 9.99 9.19 -27.08
N VAL A 262 9.59 9.23 -25.82
CA VAL A 262 10.21 8.48 -24.73
C VAL A 262 9.13 7.65 -24.07
N GLU A 263 9.41 6.38 -23.81
CA GLU A 263 8.51 5.52 -23.05
C GLU A 263 8.51 5.98 -21.59
N ALA A 264 7.33 6.33 -21.08
CA ALA A 264 7.21 6.70 -19.69
C ALA A 264 7.32 5.45 -18.80
N PRO A 265 8.00 5.53 -17.65
CA PRO A 265 8.14 4.39 -16.72
C PRO A 265 6.82 4.00 -16.03
N THR A 266 5.71 4.66 -16.38
CA THR A 266 4.41 4.52 -15.72
C THR A 266 3.26 4.42 -16.69
N PHE A 267 2.24 3.66 -16.30
CA PHE A 267 0.93 3.63 -16.93
C PHE A 267 -0.16 3.80 -15.87
N GLY A 268 -1.07 4.78 -16.05
CA GLY A 268 -2.24 4.97 -15.19
C GLY A 268 -1.95 5.49 -13.78
N GLY A 269 -1.56 6.77 -13.66
CA GLY A 269 -1.17 7.41 -12.40
C GLY A 269 0.30 7.14 -12.05
N ASN A 270 0.72 7.55 -10.84
CA ASN A 270 2.10 7.42 -10.34
C ASN A 270 3.15 8.32 -11.01
N SER A 271 2.80 9.53 -11.45
CA SER A 271 3.72 10.42 -12.17
C SER A 271 5.01 10.75 -11.41
N TRP A 272 5.01 10.65 -10.07
CA TRP A 272 6.23 10.78 -9.26
C TRP A 272 7.35 9.82 -9.68
N LEU A 273 7.04 8.68 -10.29
CA LEU A 273 8.04 7.75 -10.83
C LEU A 273 8.74 8.36 -12.06
N SER A 274 7.99 8.92 -13.01
CA SER A 274 8.55 9.64 -14.17
C SER A 274 9.39 10.85 -13.75
N HIS A 275 8.92 11.61 -12.76
CA HIS A 275 9.68 12.70 -12.18
C HIS A 275 10.97 12.21 -11.53
N SER A 276 10.91 11.12 -10.76
CA SER A 276 12.10 10.53 -10.13
C SER A 276 13.11 10.07 -11.17
N SER A 277 12.65 9.36 -12.21
CA SER A 277 13.50 8.91 -13.30
C SER A 277 14.21 10.07 -13.99
N PHE A 278 13.48 11.15 -14.30
CA PHE A 278 14.06 12.36 -14.88
C PHE A 278 15.08 13.01 -13.95
N MET A 279 14.77 13.14 -12.66
CA MET A 279 15.63 13.82 -11.68
C MET A 279 16.89 13.04 -11.33
N THR A 280 16.87 11.71 -11.45
CA THR A 280 18.02 10.86 -11.09
C THR A 280 18.73 10.22 -12.28
N GLY A 281 18.15 10.29 -13.48
CA GLY A 281 18.66 9.59 -14.67
C GLY A 281 18.53 8.06 -14.59
N LEU A 282 17.67 7.54 -13.71
CA LEU A 282 17.45 6.11 -13.51
C LEU A 282 16.11 5.69 -14.07
N ASP A 283 15.97 4.45 -14.55
CA ASP A 283 14.66 3.92 -14.93
C ASP A 283 13.88 3.44 -13.70
N ILE A 284 13.10 4.35 -13.09
CA ILE A 284 12.25 4.06 -11.94
C ILE A 284 10.85 3.65 -12.42
N ASN A 285 10.71 2.41 -12.85
CA ASN A 285 9.45 1.84 -13.37
C ASN A 285 8.63 1.03 -12.32
N HIS A 286 9.15 0.90 -11.10
CA HIS A 286 8.50 0.16 -10.02
C HIS A 286 8.50 0.93 -8.70
N LEU A 287 7.40 0.80 -7.95
CA LEU A 287 7.21 1.47 -6.66
C LEU A 287 8.22 0.98 -5.60
N SER A 288 8.67 -0.27 -5.67
CA SER A 288 9.74 -0.81 -4.81
C SER A 288 11.05 -0.07 -5.02
N THR A 289 11.46 0.12 -6.28
CA THR A 289 12.67 0.87 -6.66
C THR A 289 12.55 2.33 -6.24
N TYR A 290 11.39 2.95 -6.43
CA TYR A 290 11.15 4.32 -5.95
C TYR A 290 11.27 4.43 -4.42
N ASN A 291 10.61 3.53 -3.68
CA ASN A 291 10.65 3.55 -2.22
C ASN A 291 12.07 3.38 -1.69
N LEU A 292 12.89 2.60 -2.38
CA LEU A 292 14.30 2.37 -2.10
C LEU A 292 15.17 3.58 -2.47
N LEU A 293 14.93 4.18 -3.64
CA LEU A 293 15.61 5.40 -4.09
C LEU A 293 15.44 6.52 -3.05
N MET A 294 14.23 6.67 -2.51
CA MET A 294 13.95 7.68 -1.49
C MET A 294 14.77 7.50 -0.20
N THR A 295 15.27 6.30 0.11
CA THR A 295 16.06 6.07 1.34
C THR A 295 17.53 6.47 1.16
N GLN A 296 17.97 6.74 -0.07
CA GLN A 296 19.35 7.06 -0.39
C GLN A 296 19.56 8.57 -0.47
N ASN A 297 20.77 9.01 -0.11
CA ASN A 297 21.20 10.37 -0.38
C ASN A 297 22.00 10.38 -1.70
N ARG A 298 21.38 10.84 -2.79
CA ARG A 298 21.95 10.83 -4.14
C ARG A 298 21.88 12.20 -4.78
N THR A 299 22.87 12.49 -5.62
CA THR A 299 22.88 13.69 -6.46
C THR A 299 21.77 13.59 -7.51
N THR A 300 20.87 14.57 -7.48
CA THR A 300 19.80 14.77 -8.46
C THR A 300 20.17 15.86 -9.45
N LEU A 301 19.36 16.02 -10.49
CA LEU A 301 19.51 17.11 -11.46
C LEU A 301 19.37 18.48 -10.78
N SER A 302 18.50 18.61 -9.77
CA SER A 302 18.35 19.86 -9.01
C SER A 302 19.63 20.23 -8.27
N ASP A 303 20.31 19.24 -7.68
CA ASP A 303 21.55 19.48 -6.95
C ASP A 303 22.62 20.05 -7.88
N LYS A 304 22.71 19.53 -9.12
CA LYS A 304 23.62 20.04 -10.16
C LYS A 304 23.37 21.49 -10.54
N PHE A 305 22.12 21.94 -10.56
CA PHE A 305 21.79 23.35 -10.81
C PHE A 305 22.01 24.23 -9.58
N SER A 306 21.91 23.68 -8.36
CA SER A 306 22.12 24.41 -7.11
C SER A 306 23.59 24.67 -6.76
N THR A 307 24.53 23.89 -7.33
CA THR A 307 25.97 23.98 -7.03
C THR A 307 26.70 25.03 -7.88
N ARG A 308 25.97 25.98 -8.48
CA ARG A 308 26.53 27.09 -9.27
C ARG A 308 26.64 28.37 -8.46
#